data_AF-A0ABD0MXE2-F1
#
_entry.id   AF-A0ABD0MXE2-F1
#
_cell.length_a   1.000
_cell.length_b   1.000
_cell.length_c   1.000
_cell.angle_alpha   90.00
_cell.angle_beta   90.00
_cell.angle_gamma   90.00
#
_symmetry.space_group_name_H-M   'P 1'
#
loop_
_entity.id
_entity.type
_entity.pdbx_description
1 polymer ?
#
loop_
_entity_poly.entity_id
_entity_poly.type
_entity_poly.pdbx_seq_one_letter_code
_entity_poly.pdbx_strand_id
1 'polypeptide(L)' 'DHRAADEGQIFPLDMALNSADDQYKGCKEKMANLVKTKYLKKELSNSDDFRNAWES' A
#
# COMPACT_ATOMS: atom_id res chain seq x y z
N ASP A 1 -11.97 -12.66 -23.73
CA ASP A 1 -10.54 -12.38 -23.78
C ASP A 1 -10.35 -10.95 -23.30
N HIS A 2 -9.71 -10.75 -22.16
CA HIS A 2 -9.61 -9.43 -21.50
C HIS A 2 -8.42 -8.60 -22.01
N ARG A 3 -7.78 -9.04 -23.10
CA ARG A 3 -6.66 -8.33 -23.70
C ARG A 3 -7.15 -7.37 -24.79
N ALA A 4 -7.80 -6.29 -24.36
CA ALA A 4 -7.71 -5.05 -25.10
C ALA A 4 -6.51 -4.30 -24.51
N ALA A 5 -5.31 -4.66 -24.99
CA ALA A 5 -4.10 -3.94 -24.63
C ALA A 5 -4.16 -2.58 -25.32
N ASP A 6 -4.25 -1.52 -24.53
CA ASP A 6 -3.83 -0.18 -24.89
C ASP A 6 -2.45 -0.27 -25.57
N GLU A 7 -2.17 0.50 -26.63
CA GLU A 7 -0.88 0.48 -27.36
C GLU A 7 0.27 1.11 -26.53
N GLY A 8 0.18 0.97 -25.20
CA GLY A 8 1.10 1.48 -24.20
C GLY A 8 2.31 0.58 -24.01
N GLN A 9 3.33 1.18 -23.42
CA GLN A 9 4.59 0.55 -23.01
C GLN A 9 4.34 -0.81 -22.34
N ILE A 10 4.96 -1.88 -22.89
CA ILE A 10 4.91 -3.21 -22.31
C ILE A 10 5.85 -3.25 -21.09
N PHE A 11 5.28 -3.41 -19.90
CA PHE A 11 6.04 -3.66 -18.68
C PHE A 11 6.15 -5.18 -18.47
N PRO A 12 7.38 -5.75 -18.46
CA PRO A 12 7.54 -7.18 -18.20
C PRO A 12 7.16 -7.50 -16.75
N LEU A 13 6.54 -8.66 -16.54
CA LEU A 13 6.27 -9.17 -15.20
C LEU A 13 7.57 -9.62 -14.53
N ASP A 14 7.71 -9.30 -13.25
CA ASP A 14 8.82 -9.73 -12.41
C ASP A 14 8.33 -10.16 -11.01
N MET A 15 9.28 -10.43 -10.11
CA MET A 15 8.99 -10.81 -8.72
C MET A 15 8.68 -9.60 -7.81
N ALA A 16 8.62 -8.38 -8.35
CA ALA A 16 8.40 -7.13 -7.62
C ALA A 16 9.31 -6.96 -6.39
N LEU A 17 10.61 -7.22 -6.55
CA LEU A 17 11.59 -7.25 -5.44
C LEU A 17 11.69 -5.95 -4.62
N ASN A 18 11.28 -4.82 -5.19
CA ASN A 18 11.28 -3.51 -4.52
C ASN A 18 9.91 -3.15 -3.91
N SER A 19 8.94 -4.06 -3.92
CA SER A 19 7.61 -3.85 -3.36
C SER A 19 7.62 -4.00 -1.83
N ALA A 20 6.70 -3.32 -1.16
CA ALA A 20 6.38 -3.61 0.23
C ALA A 20 5.31 -4.71 0.28
N ASP A 21 5.71 -5.95 0.57
CA ASP A 21 4.86 -7.16 0.53
C ASP A 21 4.81 -7.89 1.89
N ASP A 22 4.81 -7.12 2.98
CA ASP A 22 4.88 -7.67 4.35
C ASP A 22 3.66 -8.55 4.69
N GLN A 23 3.93 -9.78 5.10
CA GLN A 23 2.93 -10.77 5.53
C GLN A 23 2.53 -10.60 7.00
N TYR A 24 3.27 -9.79 7.77
CA TYR A 24 3.08 -9.56 9.22
C TYR A 24 3.09 -10.83 10.09
N LYS A 25 3.71 -11.91 9.61
CA LYS A 25 3.75 -13.21 10.31
C LYS A 25 4.56 -13.07 11.61
N GLY A 26 3.93 -13.32 12.75
CA GLY A 26 4.55 -13.22 14.08
C GLY A 26 4.64 -11.80 14.66
N CYS A 27 4.25 -10.76 13.91
CA CYS A 27 4.25 -9.37 14.39
C CYS A 27 2.89 -8.65 14.27
N LYS A 28 1.85 -9.33 13.76
CA LYS A 28 0.50 -8.78 13.53
C LYS A 28 -0.02 -7.90 14.66
N GLU A 29 -0.03 -8.38 15.90
CA GLU A 29 -0.58 -7.63 17.04
C GLU A 29 0.23 -6.37 17.36
N LYS A 30 1.56 -6.49 17.31
CA LYS A 30 2.47 -5.35 17.51
C LYS A 30 2.27 -4.30 16.43
N MET A 31 2.12 -4.73 15.17
CA MET A 31 1.86 -3.81 14.06
C MET A 31 0.50 -3.16 14.14
N ALA A 32 -0.56 -3.89 14.51
CA ALA A 32 -1.87 -3.30 14.73
C ALA A 32 -1.83 -2.21 15.81
N ASN A 33 -1.08 -2.42 16.89
CA ASN A 33 -0.90 -1.41 17.94
C ASN A 33 -0.13 -0.18 17.42
N LEU A 34 0.93 -0.38 16.62
CA LEU A 34 1.69 0.73 16.06
C LEU A 34 0.91 1.51 14.99
N VAL A 35 0.10 0.84 14.16
CA VAL A 35 -0.79 1.50 13.20
C VAL A 35 -1.75 2.44 13.92
N LYS A 36 -2.43 1.95 14.96
CA LYS A 36 -3.40 2.74 15.73
C LYS A 36 -2.77 3.90 16.50
N THR A 37 -1.60 3.67 17.09
CA THR A 37 -0.99 4.66 18.00
C THR A 37 -0.08 5.66 17.28
N LYS A 38 0.53 5.28 16.15
CA LYS A 38 1.61 6.03 15.50
C LYS A 38 1.42 6.20 14.00
N TYR A 39 1.36 5.12 13.23
CA TYR A 39 1.54 5.22 11.77
C TYR A 39 0.36 5.87 11.07
N LEU A 40 -0.88 5.49 11.40
CA LEU A 40 -2.06 6.09 10.78
C LEU A 40 -2.09 7.61 11.01
N LYS A 41 -1.80 8.07 12.23
CA LYS A 41 -1.75 9.52 12.54
C LYS A 41 -0.70 10.24 11.69
N LYS A 42 0.47 9.62 11.51
CA LYS A 42 1.55 10.17 10.70
C LYS A 42 1.19 10.21 9.22
N GLU A 43 0.55 9.17 8.70
CA GLU A 43 0.15 9.09 7.29
C GLU A 43 -0.93 10.11 6.95
N LEU A 44 -1.95 10.24 7.82
CA LEU A 44 -2.99 11.25 7.70
C LEU A 44 -2.43 12.69 7.78
N SER A 45 -1.36 12.92 8.56
CA SER A 45 -0.71 14.24 8.61
C SER A 45 0.22 14.52 7.43
N ASN A 46 0.74 13.48 6.78
CA ASN A 46 1.77 13.60 5.74
C ASN A 46 1.21 13.66 4.32
N SER A 47 -0.03 13.23 4.12
CA SER A 47 -0.67 13.22 2.80
C SER A 47 -2.13 13.64 2.93
N ASP A 48 -2.46 14.77 2.29
CA ASP A 48 -3.83 15.28 2.24
C ASP A 48 -4.73 14.35 1.42
N ASP A 49 -4.21 13.78 0.32
CA ASP A 49 -4.95 12.81 -0.50
C ASP A 49 -5.28 11.55 0.29
N PHE A 50 -4.31 11.01 1.04
CA PHE A 50 -4.55 9.85 1.89
C PHE A 50 -5.57 10.17 2.99
N ARG A 51 -5.47 11.34 3.63
CA ARG A 51 -6.41 11.78 4.65
C ARG A 51 -7.83 11.91 4.10
N ASN A 52 -7.98 12.59 2.96
CA ASN A 52 -9.27 12.78 2.32
C ASN A 52 -9.88 11.44 1.90
N ALA A 53 -9.09 10.52 1.34
CA ALA A 53 -9.56 9.18 0.95
C ALA A 53 -9.93 8.30 2.15
N TRP A 54 -9.27 8.47 3.29
CA TRP A 54 -9.55 7.71 4.51
C TRP A 54 -10.79 8.20 5.26
N GLU A 55 -11.08 9.51 5.20
CA GLU A 55 -12.24 10.14 5.86
C GLU A 55 -13.53 10.11 5.03
N SER A 56 -13.43 9.72 3.75
CA SER A 56 -14.57 9.55 2.82
C SER A 56 -15.31 8.23 3.05
#